data_AF-A0A2T3KA59-F1
#
_entry.id   AF-A0A2T3KA59-F1
#
_cell.length_a   1.000
_cell.length_b   1.000
_cell.length_c   1.000
_cell.angle_alpha   90.00
_cell.angle_beta   90.00
_cell.angle_gamma   90.00
#
_symmetry.space_group_name_H-M   'P 1'
#
loop_
_entity.id
_entity.type
_entity.pdbx_description
1 polymer ?
#
loop_
_entity_poly.entity_id
_entity_poly.type
_entity_poly.pdbx_seq_one_letter_code
_entity_poly.pdbx_strand_id
1 'polypeptide(L)'
;MSSNLNKIASNSNYDMSPWYSEKSLSVVKSLAGVVDEIRGSNNETIIPELLYSAIYNATKLAAFSFGATWDINDAEMIYKNGSNDIDKLLVKYGLLDKTEEDKNSEHIKSCSLKIIELLNTEEYFESRTKIHEILAKINSKDIKWEELKELTEQLTLKELQWDKYKNNAYLLLRNILAEME
;
A
#
# COMPACT_ATOMS: atom_id res chain seq x y z
N MET A 1 41.71 -26.51 -8.87
CA MET A 1 41.70 -25.05 -9.12
C MET A 1 40.76 -24.35 -8.13
N SER A 2 40.97 -24.53 -6.83
CA SER A 2 40.00 -24.13 -5.79
C SER A 2 40.60 -23.18 -4.74
N SER A 3 41.75 -22.57 -5.03
CA SER A 3 42.52 -21.78 -4.04
C SER A 3 42.45 -20.27 -4.22
N ASN A 4 41.79 -19.76 -5.27
CA ASN A 4 41.78 -18.32 -5.58
C ASN A 4 40.50 -17.58 -5.19
N LEU A 5 39.38 -18.25 -4.92
CA LEU A 5 38.14 -17.59 -4.49
C LEU A 5 38.19 -17.16 -3.01
N ASN A 6 38.89 -17.90 -2.15
CA ASN A 6 39.05 -17.56 -0.73
C ASN A 6 40.03 -16.40 -0.47
N LYS A 7 40.81 -15.97 -1.47
CA LYS A 7 41.77 -14.87 -1.34
C LYS A 7 41.19 -13.49 -1.63
N ILE A 8 40.02 -13.41 -2.26
CA ILE A 8 39.38 -12.12 -2.59
C ILE A 8 38.49 -11.64 -1.44
N ALA A 9 37.96 -12.56 -0.61
CA ALA A 9 37.08 -12.24 0.51
C ALA A 9 37.81 -11.78 1.79
N SER A 10 39.14 -11.90 1.88
CA SER A 10 39.89 -11.72 3.14
C SER A 10 40.55 -10.34 3.30
N ASN A 11 40.36 -9.39 2.38
CA ASN A 11 41.06 -8.09 2.41
C ASN A 11 40.15 -6.84 2.46
N SER A 12 38.85 -7.00 2.72
CA SER A 12 37.99 -5.87 3.04
C SER A 12 37.16 -6.19 4.29
N ASN A 13 37.49 -5.55 5.42
CA ASN A 13 36.66 -5.51 6.63
C ASN A 13 35.34 -4.74 6.44
N TYR A 14 34.86 -4.61 5.19
CA TYR A 14 33.70 -3.81 4.85
C TYR A 14 32.53 -4.74 4.52
N ASP A 15 31.49 -4.67 5.34
CA ASP A 15 30.25 -5.38 5.10
C ASP A 15 29.50 -4.75 3.91
N MET A 16 29.45 -5.48 2.79
CA MET A 16 28.76 -5.07 1.57
C MET A 16 27.28 -5.47 1.55
N SER A 17 26.77 -6.15 2.59
CA SER A 17 25.37 -6.59 2.67
C SER A 17 24.38 -5.47 2.38
N PRO A 18 24.51 -4.25 2.94
CA PRO A 18 23.60 -3.15 2.63
C PRO A 18 23.57 -2.79 1.14
N TRP A 19 24.74 -2.82 0.48
CA TRP A 19 24.83 -2.53 -0.96
C TRP A 19 24.19 -3.64 -1.79
N TYR A 20 24.41 -4.91 -1.45
CA TYR A 20 23.77 -6.04 -2.14
C TYR A 20 22.24 -5.99 -2.00
N SER A 21 21.76 -5.69 -0.79
CA SER A 21 20.34 -5.48 -0.50
C SER A 21 19.74 -4.36 -1.33
N GLU A 22 20.37 -3.18 -1.35
CA GLU A 22 19.90 -2.03 -2.14
C GLU A 22 19.86 -2.37 -3.64
N LYS A 23 20.93 -2.95 -4.20
CA LYS A 23 21.02 -3.23 -5.64
C LYS A 23 20.09 -4.34 -6.08
N SER A 24 20.00 -5.43 -5.32
CA SER A 24 19.07 -6.52 -5.65
C SER A 24 17.62 -6.03 -5.65
N LEU A 25 17.21 -5.23 -4.66
CA LEU A 25 15.88 -4.63 -4.64
C LEU A 25 15.67 -3.63 -5.79
N SER A 26 16.67 -2.80 -6.09
CA SER A 26 16.58 -1.85 -7.21
C SER A 26 16.31 -2.56 -8.54
N VAL A 27 16.94 -3.71 -8.78
CA VAL A 27 16.70 -4.50 -10.00
C VAL A 27 15.26 -5.00 -10.05
N VAL A 28 14.72 -5.51 -8.93
CA VAL A 28 13.31 -5.94 -8.85
C VAL A 28 12.37 -4.78 -9.19
N LYS A 29 12.59 -3.60 -8.59
CA LYS A 29 11.79 -2.39 -8.85
C LYS A 29 11.88 -1.94 -10.31
N SER A 30 13.07 -1.97 -10.91
CA SER A 30 13.25 -1.62 -12.32
C SER A 30 12.51 -2.59 -13.25
N LEU A 31 12.58 -3.90 -12.98
CA LEU A 31 11.86 -4.90 -13.78
C LEU A 31 10.33 -4.80 -13.59
N ALA A 32 9.86 -4.45 -12.39
CA ALA A 32 8.46 -4.15 -12.14
C ALA A 32 7.99 -2.94 -12.95
N GLY A 33 8.78 -1.88 -13.03
CA GLY A 33 8.51 -0.73 -13.90
C GLY A 33 8.43 -1.10 -15.38
N VAL A 34 9.30 -2.01 -15.84
CA VAL A 34 9.22 -2.55 -17.21
C VAL A 34 7.89 -3.29 -17.43
N VAL A 35 7.41 -4.07 -16.46
CA VAL A 35 6.09 -4.72 -16.54
C VAL A 35 4.97 -3.69 -16.71
N ASP A 36 5.03 -2.57 -15.97
CA ASP A 36 4.03 -1.50 -16.06
C ASP A 36 4.06 -0.81 -17.43
N GLU A 37 5.25 -0.50 -17.96
CA GLU A 37 5.42 0.10 -19.29
C GLU A 37 4.90 -0.80 -20.42
N ILE A 38 5.12 -2.11 -20.31
CA ILE A 38 4.61 -3.08 -21.28
C ILE A 38 3.09 -3.11 -21.28
N ARG A 39 2.47 -3.08 -20.11
CA ARG A 39 1.02 -3.10 -20.00
C ARG A 39 0.38 -1.81 -20.49
N GLY A 40 1.09 -0.69 -20.31
CA GLY A 40 0.66 0.61 -20.80
C GLY A 40 0.86 0.81 -22.31
N SER A 41 1.66 -0.04 -22.97
CA SER A 41 1.94 0.05 -24.39
C SER A 41 1.34 -1.13 -25.16
N ASN A 42 0.75 -0.89 -26.33
CA ASN A 42 0.30 -1.96 -27.24
C ASN A 42 1.48 -2.71 -27.91
N ASN A 43 2.65 -2.72 -27.27
CA ASN A 43 3.88 -3.30 -27.82
C ASN A 43 3.93 -4.79 -27.51
N GLU A 44 3.42 -5.59 -28.44
CA GLU A 44 3.46 -7.06 -28.43
C GLU A 44 4.87 -7.65 -28.62
N THR A 45 5.91 -6.82 -28.70
CA THR A 45 7.26 -7.24 -29.12
C THR A 45 8.18 -7.69 -27.99
N ILE A 46 7.73 -7.63 -26.73
CA ILE A 46 8.55 -8.07 -25.60
C ILE A 46 8.36 -9.55 -25.37
N ILE A 47 9.48 -10.30 -25.40
CA ILE A 47 9.53 -11.74 -25.17
C ILE A 47 9.14 -11.98 -23.70
N PRO A 48 7.90 -12.41 -23.41
CA PRO A 48 7.38 -12.45 -22.04
C PRO A 48 8.18 -13.41 -21.14
N GLU A 49 8.75 -14.45 -21.75
CA GLU A 49 9.58 -15.46 -21.09
C GLU A 49 10.91 -14.91 -20.54
N LEU A 50 11.56 -13.99 -21.27
CA LEU A 50 12.82 -13.37 -20.83
C LEU A 50 12.59 -12.44 -19.65
N LEU A 51 11.49 -11.68 -19.69
CA LEU A 51 11.12 -10.77 -18.60
C LEU A 51 10.79 -11.56 -17.33
N TYR A 52 9.95 -12.60 -17.45
CA TYR A 52 9.64 -13.46 -16.31
C TYR A 52 10.91 -14.09 -15.71
N SER A 53 11.80 -14.60 -16.56
CA SER A 53 13.08 -15.18 -16.13
C SER A 53 13.98 -14.16 -15.41
N ALA A 54 14.02 -12.91 -15.88
CA ALA A 54 14.75 -11.84 -15.22
C ALA A 54 14.15 -11.51 -13.84
N ILE A 55 12.83 -11.37 -13.76
CA ILE A 55 12.11 -11.11 -12.50
C ILE A 55 12.34 -12.26 -11.51
N TYR A 56 12.22 -13.50 -11.96
CA TYR A 56 12.45 -14.70 -11.14
C TYR A 56 13.83 -14.69 -10.48
N ASN A 57 14.88 -14.41 -11.25
CA ASN A 57 16.23 -14.35 -10.71
C ASN A 57 16.42 -13.13 -9.79
N ALA A 58 15.86 -11.98 -10.14
CA ALA A 58 15.96 -10.76 -9.35
C ALA A 58 15.28 -10.90 -7.98
N THR A 59 14.05 -11.44 -7.93
CA THR A 59 13.34 -11.65 -6.66
C THR A 59 14.05 -12.66 -5.77
N LYS A 60 14.63 -13.71 -6.37
CA LYS A 60 15.43 -14.70 -5.64
C LYS A 60 16.71 -14.11 -5.05
N LEU A 61 17.43 -13.28 -5.82
CA LEU A 61 18.61 -12.57 -5.33
C LEU A 61 18.26 -11.56 -4.23
N ALA A 62 17.13 -10.87 -4.35
CA ALA A 62 16.63 -9.96 -3.32
C ALA A 62 16.28 -10.73 -2.04
N ALA A 63 15.50 -11.81 -2.10
CA ALA A 63 15.20 -12.61 -0.92
C ALA A 63 16.46 -13.10 -0.21
N PHE A 64 17.45 -13.58 -0.98
CA PHE A 64 18.74 -13.99 -0.44
C PHE A 64 19.48 -12.84 0.27
N SER A 65 19.51 -11.65 -0.32
CA SER A 65 20.21 -10.49 0.28
C SER A 65 19.55 -9.99 1.56
N PHE A 66 18.25 -10.22 1.74
CA PHE A 66 17.50 -9.88 2.96
C PHE A 66 17.38 -11.04 3.95
N GLY A 67 17.91 -12.23 3.64
CA GLY A 67 17.71 -13.43 4.46
C GLY A 67 16.25 -13.90 4.53
N ALA A 68 15.44 -13.53 3.55
CA ALA A 68 14.02 -13.88 3.46
C ALA A 68 13.80 -15.23 2.75
N THR A 69 12.62 -15.83 2.98
CA THR A 69 12.22 -17.03 2.25
C THR A 69 11.64 -16.65 0.89
N TRP A 70 12.18 -17.24 -0.17
CA TRP A 70 11.74 -17.04 -1.55
C TRP A 70 10.86 -18.20 -2.02
N ASP A 71 9.82 -17.88 -2.79
CA ASP A 71 9.08 -18.88 -3.57
C ASP A 71 8.64 -18.34 -4.94
N ILE A 72 8.10 -19.22 -5.79
CA ILE A 72 7.76 -18.90 -7.18
C ILE A 72 6.67 -17.81 -7.28
N ASN A 73 5.81 -17.67 -6.28
CA ASN A 73 4.75 -16.65 -6.28
C ASN A 73 5.34 -15.24 -6.18
N ASP A 74 6.54 -15.07 -5.61
CA ASP A 74 7.21 -13.77 -5.54
C ASP A 74 7.49 -13.21 -6.93
N ALA A 75 7.96 -14.07 -7.83
CA ALA A 75 8.22 -13.72 -9.22
C ALA A 75 6.91 -13.53 -10.00
N GLU A 76 5.94 -14.44 -9.81
CA GLU A 76 4.63 -14.33 -10.46
C GLU A 76 3.90 -13.05 -10.08
N MET A 77 3.94 -12.67 -8.81
CA MET A 77 3.29 -11.47 -8.28
C MET A 77 3.80 -10.21 -8.98
N ILE A 78 5.12 -10.03 -9.05
CA ILE A 78 5.73 -8.89 -9.74
C ILE A 78 5.48 -8.94 -11.25
N TYR A 79 5.54 -10.11 -11.87
CA TYR A 79 5.23 -10.25 -13.30
C TYR A 79 3.75 -9.96 -13.61
N LYS A 80 2.84 -10.33 -12.71
CA LYS A 80 1.39 -10.18 -12.85
C LYS A 80 0.87 -8.81 -12.42
N ASN A 81 1.57 -8.05 -11.60
CA ASN A 81 1.06 -6.79 -11.07
C ASN A 81 2.06 -5.63 -11.11
N GLY A 82 3.27 -5.88 -11.61
CA GLY A 82 4.30 -4.85 -11.77
C GLY A 82 4.60 -4.15 -10.45
N SER A 83 4.63 -2.82 -10.46
CA SER A 83 4.99 -2.03 -9.27
C SER A 83 3.92 -2.08 -8.17
N ASN A 84 2.66 -2.43 -8.49
CA ASN A 84 1.56 -2.42 -7.52
C ASN A 84 1.76 -3.40 -6.36
N ASP A 85 2.47 -4.51 -6.59
CA ASP A 85 2.70 -5.53 -5.57
C ASP A 85 4.12 -5.52 -4.98
N ILE A 86 4.91 -4.47 -5.26
CA ILE A 86 6.25 -4.32 -4.66
C ILE A 86 6.14 -4.26 -3.14
N ASP A 87 5.16 -3.54 -2.59
CA ASP A 87 5.00 -3.40 -1.14
C ASP A 87 4.68 -4.73 -0.46
N LYS A 88 3.89 -5.59 -1.12
CA LYS A 88 3.61 -6.95 -0.63
C LYS A 88 4.89 -7.78 -0.54
N LEU A 89 5.75 -7.66 -1.56
CA LEU A 89 7.06 -8.32 -1.56
C LEU A 89 7.96 -7.79 -0.44
N LEU A 90 7.98 -6.47 -0.23
CA LEU A 90 8.77 -5.83 0.82
C LEU A 90 8.30 -6.24 2.23
N VAL A 91 6.99 -6.35 2.45
CA VAL A 91 6.43 -6.89 3.70
C VAL A 91 6.88 -8.34 3.90
N LYS A 92 6.78 -9.20 2.87
CA LYS A 92 7.23 -10.59 2.94
C LYS A 92 8.72 -10.70 3.30
N TYR A 93 9.54 -9.79 2.78
CA TYR A 93 10.98 -9.77 3.03
C TYR A 93 11.36 -9.09 4.35
N GLY A 94 10.39 -8.63 5.15
CA GLY A 94 10.63 -7.99 6.45
C GLY A 94 11.19 -6.56 6.34
N LEU A 95 11.01 -5.90 5.20
CA LEU A 95 11.48 -4.53 4.96
C LEU A 95 10.42 -3.48 5.25
N LEU A 96 9.15 -3.88 5.24
CA LEU A 96 8.01 -3.07 5.65
C LEU A 96 7.18 -3.87 6.65
N ASP A 97 6.61 -3.17 7.63
CA ASP A 97 5.68 -3.80 8.57
C ASP A 97 4.34 -4.13 7.90
N LYS A 98 3.88 -3.28 6.98
CA LYS A 98 2.58 -3.33 6.29
C LYS A 98 2.67 -2.67 4.92
N THR A 99 1.76 -3.06 4.02
CA THR A 99 1.62 -2.42 2.70
C THR A 99 0.99 -1.03 2.84
N GLU A 100 1.14 -0.17 1.82
CA GLU A 100 0.40 1.11 1.80
C GLU A 100 -1.11 0.90 1.75
N GLU A 101 -1.59 -0.18 1.11
CA GLU A 101 -3.01 -0.56 1.10
C GLU A 101 -3.51 -0.85 2.54
N ASP A 102 -2.75 -1.62 3.31
CA ASP A 102 -3.07 -1.93 4.71
C ASP A 102 -3.04 -0.67 5.58
N LYS A 103 -2.02 0.18 5.43
CA LYS A 103 -1.92 1.45 6.19
C LYS A 103 -3.09 2.38 5.88
N ASN A 104 -3.47 2.49 4.61
CA ASN A 104 -4.61 3.30 4.19
C ASN A 104 -5.91 2.71 4.74
N SER A 105 -6.08 1.40 4.71
CA SER A 105 -7.22 0.71 5.33
C SER A 105 -7.29 1.01 6.84
N GLU A 106 -6.19 0.90 7.57
CA GLU A 106 -6.15 1.24 9.00
C GLU A 106 -6.46 2.70 9.27
N HIS A 107 -5.95 3.60 8.43
CA HIS A 107 -6.25 5.02 8.52
C HIS A 107 -7.74 5.30 8.33
N ILE A 108 -8.35 4.74 7.28
CA ILE A 108 -9.78 4.85 6.99
C ILE A 108 -10.60 4.31 8.16
N LYS A 109 -10.26 3.12 8.68
CA LYS A 109 -10.92 2.52 9.84
C LYS A 109 -10.84 3.41 11.08
N SER A 110 -9.66 3.97 11.37
CA SER A 110 -9.46 4.89 12.50
C SER A 110 -10.29 6.16 12.35
N CYS A 111 -10.33 6.75 11.15
CA CYS A 111 -11.15 7.92 10.86
C CYS A 111 -12.64 7.62 11.04
N SER A 112 -13.13 6.49 10.51
CA SER A 112 -14.53 6.08 10.67
C SER A 112 -14.93 5.95 12.14
N LEU A 113 -14.10 5.30 12.95
CA LEU A 113 -14.35 5.13 14.39
C LEU A 113 -14.37 6.46 15.14
N LYS A 114 -13.46 7.39 14.80
CA LYS A 114 -13.46 8.74 15.40
C LYS A 114 -14.69 9.54 15.03
N ILE A 115 -15.18 9.44 13.79
CA ILE A 115 -16.41 10.11 13.38
C ILE A 115 -17.59 9.52 14.17
N ILE A 116 -17.68 8.19 14.30
CA ILE A 116 -18.70 7.50 15.11
C ILE A 116 -18.68 8.01 16.57
N GLU A 117 -17.51 8.15 17.16
CA GLU A 117 -17.35 8.69 18.51
C GLU A 117 -17.90 10.13 18.62
N LEU A 118 -17.51 11.00 17.68
CA LEU A 118 -17.99 12.39 17.63
C LEU A 118 -19.51 12.49 17.44
N LEU A 119 -20.10 11.60 16.63
CA LEU A 119 -21.56 11.53 16.45
C LEU A 119 -22.30 11.15 17.75
N ASN A 120 -21.64 10.49 18.71
CA ASN A 120 -22.23 10.11 20.00
C ASN A 120 -22.10 11.16 21.09
N THR A 121 -21.28 12.19 20.90
CA THR A 121 -21.12 13.25 21.90
C THR A 121 -22.33 14.18 21.97
N GLU A 122 -22.57 14.77 23.14
CA GLU A 122 -23.62 15.78 23.36
C GLU A 122 -23.20 17.19 22.86
N GLU A 123 -21.90 17.41 22.65
CA GLU A 123 -21.31 18.69 22.21
C GLU A 123 -21.32 18.85 20.68
N TYR A 124 -22.53 19.01 20.12
CA TYR A 124 -22.80 19.02 18.68
C TYR A 124 -21.95 20.01 17.85
N PHE A 125 -21.74 21.25 18.33
CA PHE A 125 -21.01 22.27 17.56
C PHE A 125 -19.52 21.95 17.39
N GLU A 126 -18.87 21.46 18.45
CA GLU A 126 -17.46 21.07 18.36
C GLU A 126 -17.28 19.82 17.52
N SER A 127 -18.19 18.87 17.66
CA SER A 127 -18.15 17.60 16.93
C SER A 127 -18.32 17.79 15.44
N ARG A 128 -19.18 18.71 14.99
CA ARG A 128 -19.31 19.05 13.56
C ARG A 128 -17.98 19.51 12.95
N THR A 129 -17.27 20.43 13.61
CA THR A 129 -16.00 20.96 13.10
C THR A 129 -14.93 19.87 13.04
N LYS A 130 -14.83 19.05 14.10
CA LYS A 130 -13.90 17.92 14.16
C LYS A 130 -14.19 16.88 13.07
N ILE A 131 -15.46 16.62 12.76
CA ILE A 131 -15.83 15.70 11.66
C ILE A 131 -15.39 16.26 10.31
N HIS A 132 -15.63 17.55 10.03
CA HIS A 132 -15.15 18.23 8.81
C HIS A 132 -13.64 18.09 8.64
N GLU A 133 -12.87 18.32 9.71
CA GLU A 133 -11.41 18.19 9.67
C GLU A 133 -10.93 16.77 9.41
N ILE A 134 -11.66 15.76 9.90
CA ILE A 134 -11.35 14.34 9.62
C ILE A 134 -11.65 14.03 8.16
N LEU A 135 -12.83 14.42 7.65
CA LEU A 135 -13.26 14.14 6.28
C LEU A 135 -12.33 14.81 5.24
N ALA A 136 -11.82 16.01 5.53
CA ALA A 136 -10.87 16.70 4.66
C ALA A 136 -9.53 15.94 4.49
N LYS A 137 -9.17 15.08 5.45
CA LYS A 137 -7.95 14.26 5.41
C LYS A 137 -8.15 12.94 4.67
N ILE A 138 -9.40 12.56 4.41
CA ILE A 138 -9.72 11.30 3.71
C ILE A 138 -9.68 11.55 2.20
N ASN A 139 -8.57 11.11 1.59
CA ASN A 139 -8.40 11.11 0.14
C ASN A 139 -8.92 9.79 -0.45
N SER A 140 -10.24 9.56 -0.34
CA SER A 140 -10.90 8.39 -0.94
C SER A 140 -11.83 8.85 -2.06
N LYS A 141 -11.88 8.07 -3.15
CA LYS A 141 -12.84 8.23 -4.26
C LYS A 141 -14.12 7.40 -4.06
N ASP A 142 -14.27 6.73 -2.92
CA ASP A 142 -15.49 5.98 -2.62
C ASP A 142 -16.68 6.94 -2.52
N ILE A 143 -17.77 6.57 -3.20
CA ILE A 143 -19.01 7.34 -3.22
C ILE A 143 -19.58 7.56 -1.82
N LYS A 144 -19.37 6.64 -0.87
CA LYS A 144 -19.84 6.78 0.51
C LYS A 144 -19.13 7.89 1.26
N TRP A 145 -17.84 8.11 0.99
CA TRP A 145 -17.07 9.20 1.59
C TRP A 145 -17.50 10.55 1.02
N GLU A 146 -17.78 10.61 -0.28
CA GLU A 146 -18.31 11.81 -0.93
C GLU A 146 -19.72 12.15 -0.41
N GLU A 147 -20.59 11.14 -0.26
CA GLU A 147 -21.92 11.33 0.35
C GLU A 147 -21.82 11.82 1.79
N LEU A 148 -20.86 11.30 2.57
CA LEU A 148 -20.65 11.76 3.94
C LEU A 148 -20.12 13.21 4.00
N LYS A 149 -19.26 13.62 3.07
CA LYS A 149 -18.81 15.02 2.93
C LYS A 149 -19.99 15.94 2.63
N GLU A 150 -20.80 15.59 1.64
CA GLU A 150 -22.01 16.33 1.25
C GLU A 150 -23.00 16.48 2.43
N LEU A 151 -23.28 15.40 3.16
CA LEU A 151 -24.13 15.46 4.35
C LEU A 151 -23.57 16.41 5.42
N THR A 152 -22.25 16.45 5.57
CA THR A 152 -21.57 17.30 6.55
C THR A 152 -21.59 18.78 6.10
N GLU A 153 -21.56 19.04 4.79
CA GLU A 153 -21.77 20.39 4.22
C GLU A 153 -23.21 20.88 4.42
N GLN A 154 -24.21 20.05 4.11
CA GLN A 154 -25.62 20.40 4.34
C GLN A 154 -25.91 20.70 5.82
N LEU A 155 -25.27 19.97 6.73
CA LEU A 155 -25.33 20.26 8.17
C LEU A 155 -24.69 21.63 8.49
N THR A 156 -23.57 21.98 7.86
CA THR A 156 -22.92 23.29 8.03
C THR A 156 -23.77 24.44 7.51
N LEU A 157 -24.44 24.24 6.37
CA LEU A 157 -25.38 25.19 5.77
C LEU A 157 -26.74 25.28 6.49
N LYS A 158 -26.94 24.46 7.54
CA LYS A 158 -28.20 24.35 8.31
C LYS A 158 -29.39 23.82 7.49
N GLU A 159 -29.12 23.12 6.39
CA GLU A 159 -30.11 22.47 5.54
C GLU A 159 -30.49 21.08 6.10
N LEU A 160 -29.62 20.51 6.93
CA LEU A 160 -29.81 19.22 7.59
C LEU A 160 -29.77 19.36 9.11
N GLN A 161 -30.71 18.73 9.81
CA GLN A 161 -30.73 18.67 11.28
C GLN A 161 -29.75 17.61 11.80
N TRP A 162 -29.15 17.85 12.97
CA TRP A 162 -28.13 16.98 13.57
C TRP A 162 -28.59 15.52 13.71
N ASP A 163 -29.82 15.27 14.18
CA ASP A 163 -30.33 13.91 14.36
C ASP A 163 -30.45 13.13 13.04
N LYS A 164 -30.87 13.83 11.98
CA LYS A 164 -30.98 13.24 10.63
C LYS A 164 -29.60 13.00 10.02
N TYR A 165 -28.69 13.96 10.20
CA TYR A 165 -27.28 13.81 9.83
C TYR A 165 -26.65 12.61 10.51
N LYS A 166 -26.79 12.50 11.83
CA LYS A 166 -26.26 11.42 12.66
C LYS A 166 -26.70 10.06 12.13
N ASN A 167 -28.00 9.86 11.90
CA ASN A 167 -28.52 8.59 11.39
C ASN A 167 -27.95 8.21 10.02
N ASN A 168 -27.89 9.16 9.08
CA ASN A 168 -27.35 8.91 7.75
C ASN A 168 -25.84 8.62 7.79
N ALA A 169 -25.09 9.44 8.52
CA ALA A 169 -23.65 9.26 8.70
C ALA A 169 -23.33 7.90 9.33
N TYR A 170 -24.11 7.46 10.32
CA TYR A 170 -23.96 6.14 10.92
C TYR A 170 -24.13 4.99 9.94
N LEU A 171 -25.15 5.06 9.07
CA LEU A 171 -25.40 4.04 8.06
C LEU A 171 -24.24 3.95 7.07
N LEU A 172 -23.75 5.10 6.58
CA LEU A 172 -22.61 5.15 5.67
C LEU A 172 -21.34 4.59 6.32
N LEU A 173 -21.01 5.03 7.54
CA LEU A 173 -19.81 4.58 8.26
C LEU A 173 -19.85 3.09 8.57
N ARG A 174 -21.02 2.54 8.91
CA ARG A 174 -21.18 1.11 9.14
C ARG A 174 -20.96 0.31 7.85
N ASN A 175 -21.47 0.78 6.73
CA ASN A 175 -21.27 0.13 5.44
C ASN A 175 -19.79 0.17 5.02
N ILE A 176 -19.11 1.31 5.22
CA ILE A 176 -17.67 1.43 4.97
C ILE A 176 -16.90 0.41 5.81
N LEU A 177 -17.19 0.34 7.11
CA LEU A 177 -16.50 -0.59 8.01
C LEU A 177 -16.75 -2.06 7.67
N ALA A 178 -17.98 -2.40 7.24
CA ALA A 178 -18.34 -3.77 6.87
C ALA A 178 -17.65 -4.26 5.59
N GLU A 179 -17.27 -3.36 4.67
CA GLU A 179 -16.50 -3.70 3.47
C GLU A 179 -15.01 -3.92 3.75
N MET A 180 -14.56 -3.60 4.98
CA MET A 180 -13.17 -3.72 5.41
C MET A 180 -12.92 -4.94 6.32
N GLU A 181 -13.97 -5.71 6.64
CA GLU A 181 -13.92 -6.98 7.38
C GLU A 181 -13.86 -8.19 6.42
#